data_AF-A0A842TE09-F1
#
_entry.id   AF-A0A842TE09-F1
#
_cell.length_a   1.000
_cell.length_b   1.000
_cell.length_c   1.000
_cell.angle_alpha   90.00
_cell.angle_beta   90.00
_cell.angle_gamma   90.00
#
_symmetry.space_group_name_H-M   'P 1'
#
loop_
_entity.id
_entity.type
_entity.pdbx_description
1 polymer ?
#
loop_
_entity_poly.entity_id
_entity_poly.type
_entity_poly.pdbx_seq_one_letter_code
_entity_poly.pdbx_strand_id
1 'polypeptide(L)'
;MVAKMVRQNKNKKVLKLTEGEGRRKSGPIMGVDVHKDVLAYCILTETKIIKESQVKNNKKDINSLIAIIKKLYVSSVAVESTAQYYFKLVFRLIESNIPVLVANPQQTKSTQGKKTDKIDARRIAIAHRDGRLKPSVITSKEIFSLRKAMCNRLNLTNQATKIKQRLSQIFHQKDFKHKKN
;
A
#
# COMPACT_ATOMS: atom_id res chain seq x y z
N MET A 1 -59.39 -5.19 5.27
CA MET A 1 -58.63 -6.34 4.76
C MET A 1 -57.25 -6.33 5.40
N VAL A 2 -56.98 -7.35 6.23
CA VAL A 2 -55.70 -8.06 6.47
C VAL A 2 -54.47 -7.17 6.77
N ALA A 3 -54.06 -6.95 8.04
CA ALA A 3 -53.42 -7.87 9.01
C ALA A 3 -51.97 -8.27 8.68
N LYS A 4 -51.06 -7.97 9.65
CA LYS A 4 -49.80 -8.67 10.04
C LYS A 4 -48.78 -8.98 8.92
N MET A 5 -47.47 -8.81 9.07
CA MET A 5 -46.64 -9.23 10.19
C MET A 5 -45.20 -8.77 9.91
N VAL A 6 -44.50 -8.35 10.95
CA VAL A 6 -43.04 -8.22 10.99
C VAL A 6 -42.40 -9.56 10.61
N ARG A 7 -41.50 -9.56 9.62
CA ARG A 7 -40.48 -10.60 9.47
C ARG A 7 -39.10 -9.95 9.53
N GLN A 8 -38.52 -9.96 10.73
CA GLN A 8 -37.07 -9.83 10.90
C GLN A 8 -36.42 -11.02 10.18
N ASN A 9 -35.55 -10.76 9.20
CA ASN A 9 -34.63 -11.77 8.70
C ASN A 9 -33.23 -11.49 9.26
N LYS A 10 -32.87 -12.27 10.28
CA LYS A 10 -31.51 -12.41 10.79
C LYS A 10 -30.64 -13.11 9.73
N ASN A 11 -29.37 -12.73 9.64
CA ASN A 11 -28.25 -13.40 8.94
C ASN A 11 -28.06 -13.18 7.43
N LYS A 12 -27.34 -12.09 7.08
CA LYS A 12 -25.95 -12.14 6.58
C LYS A 12 -25.38 -10.72 6.61
N LYS A 13 -24.18 -10.54 7.17
CA LYS A 13 -23.40 -9.31 7.16
C LYS A 13 -23.13 -8.87 5.70
N VAL A 14 -24.04 -8.11 5.09
CA VAL A 14 -23.73 -7.42 3.83
C VAL A 14 -22.97 -6.15 4.22
N LEU A 15 -21.64 -6.23 4.19
CA LEU A 15 -20.79 -5.04 4.26
C LEU A 15 -21.20 -4.13 3.10
N LYS A 16 -21.55 -2.87 3.40
CA LYS A 16 -21.78 -1.86 2.36
C LYS A 16 -20.50 -1.75 1.53
N LEU A 17 -20.59 -2.10 0.24
CA LEU A 17 -19.47 -2.02 -0.68
C LEU A 17 -19.08 -0.53 -0.83
N THR A 18 -17.94 -0.15 -0.27
CA THR A 18 -17.34 1.18 -0.49
C THR A 18 -16.84 1.29 -1.93
N GLU A 19 -16.89 2.49 -2.51
CA GLU A 19 -16.47 2.76 -3.90
C GLU A 19 -15.13 2.10 -4.26
N GLY A 20 -15.17 1.17 -5.21
CA GLY A 20 -14.02 0.35 -5.62
C GLY A 20 -14.37 -1.11 -5.96
N GLU A 21 -15.57 -1.55 -5.57
CA GLU A 21 -16.22 -2.82 -5.90
C GLU A 21 -16.58 -3.02 -7.40
N GLY A 22 -15.64 -2.99 -8.36
CA GLY A 22 -15.92 -3.34 -9.76
C GLY A 22 -16.70 -2.31 -10.59
N ARG A 23 -16.82 -1.06 -10.12
CA ARG A 23 -17.37 0.06 -10.90
C ARG A 23 -16.26 0.98 -11.39
N ARG A 24 -16.37 1.39 -12.66
CA ARG A 24 -15.45 2.36 -13.26
C ARG A 24 -15.63 3.73 -12.60
N LYS A 25 -14.54 4.30 -12.12
CA LYS A 25 -14.47 5.63 -11.51
C LYS A 25 -14.38 6.70 -12.61
N SER A 26 -15.07 7.83 -12.39
CA SER A 26 -15.07 8.98 -13.29
C SER A 26 -14.12 10.09 -12.79
N GLY A 27 -13.68 10.93 -13.72
CA GLY A 27 -12.79 12.06 -13.46
C GLY A 27 -11.29 11.72 -13.43
N PRO A 28 -10.44 12.69 -13.04
CA PRO A 28 -8.99 12.49 -13.00
C PRO A 28 -8.61 11.55 -11.87
N ILE A 29 -7.87 10.49 -12.20
CA ILE A 29 -7.45 9.43 -11.28
C ILE A 29 -5.94 9.27 -11.37
N MET A 30 -5.33 8.96 -10.25
CA MET A 30 -3.88 8.78 -10.16
C MET A 30 -3.50 7.37 -9.73
N GLY A 31 -2.47 6.83 -10.37
CA GLY A 31 -1.75 5.64 -9.92
C GLY A 31 -0.32 6.00 -9.55
N VAL A 32 0.19 5.39 -8.48
CA VAL A 32 1.55 5.62 -7.96
C VAL A 32 2.24 4.31 -7.68
N ASP A 33 3.39 4.11 -8.30
CA ASP A 33 4.34 3.07 -7.90
C ASP A 33 5.38 3.67 -6.96
N VAL A 34 5.55 3.04 -5.79
CA VAL A 34 6.35 3.57 -4.70
C VAL A 34 7.62 2.77 -4.53
N HIS A 35 8.75 3.38 -4.89
CA HIS A 35 10.07 2.85 -4.58
C HIS A 35 10.68 3.56 -3.36
N LYS A 36 11.86 3.08 -2.95
CA LYS A 36 12.59 3.61 -1.79
C LYS A 36 12.82 5.12 -1.90
N ASP A 37 13.35 5.56 -3.04
CA ASP A 37 13.82 6.93 -3.27
C ASP A 37 12.98 7.69 -4.30
N VAL A 38 12.13 7.00 -5.06
CA VAL A 38 11.35 7.55 -6.17
C VAL A 38 9.88 7.15 -6.07
N LEU A 39 9.00 8.07 -6.43
CA LEU A 39 7.56 7.88 -6.62
C LEU A 39 7.25 8.11 -8.09
N ALA A 40 6.96 7.05 -8.83
CA ALA A 40 6.48 7.16 -10.20
C ALA A 40 4.97 7.32 -10.18
N TYR A 41 4.44 8.28 -10.93
CA TYR A 41 3.00 8.55 -10.95
C TYR A 41 2.46 8.77 -12.35
N CYS A 42 1.19 8.42 -12.53
CA CYS A 42 0.42 8.70 -13.73
C CYS A 42 -0.96 9.22 -13.32
N ILE A 43 -1.38 10.35 -13.89
CA ILE A 43 -2.71 10.94 -13.76
C ILE A 43 -3.40 10.81 -15.10
N LEU A 44 -4.56 10.17 -15.12
CA LEU A 44 -5.34 9.94 -16.32
C LEU A 44 -6.82 10.19 -16.08
N THR A 45 -7.55 10.35 -17.17
CA THR A 45 -9.01 10.40 -17.22
C THR A 45 -9.53 9.14 -17.91
N GLU A 46 -10.81 9.12 -18.23
CA GLU A 46 -11.43 8.04 -19.01
C GLU A 46 -10.77 7.86 -20.38
N THR A 47 -10.32 8.95 -21.01
CA THR A 47 -9.92 9.00 -22.41
C THR A 47 -8.44 9.30 -22.64
N LYS A 48 -7.79 10.05 -21.73
CA LYS A 48 -6.39 10.47 -21.93
C LYS A 48 -5.57 10.51 -20.65
N ILE A 49 -4.25 10.41 -20.82
CA ILE A 49 -3.27 10.71 -19.78
C ILE A 49 -3.15 12.23 -19.70
N ILE A 50 -3.27 12.77 -18.49
CA ILE A 50 -3.05 14.20 -18.22
C ILE A 50 -1.57 14.46 -17.95
N LYS A 51 -0.96 13.61 -17.11
CA LYS A 51 0.42 13.79 -16.67
C LYS A 51 1.04 12.49 -16.20
N GLU A 52 2.29 12.24 -16.57
CA GLU A 52 3.09 11.14 -16.04
C GLU A 52 4.51 11.63 -15.75
N SER A 53 5.03 11.31 -14.58
CA SER A 53 6.40 11.70 -14.19
C SER A 53 6.85 10.93 -12.95
N GLN A 54 8.01 11.29 -12.44
CA GLN A 54 8.57 10.77 -11.20
C GLN A 54 8.99 11.93 -10.30
N VAL A 55 8.84 11.73 -8.99
CA VAL A 55 9.36 12.65 -7.96
C VAL A 55 10.11 11.86 -6.91
N LYS A 56 10.95 12.50 -6.10
CA LYS A 56 11.65 11.77 -5.03
C LYS A 56 10.69 11.44 -3.89
N ASN A 57 10.94 10.32 -3.21
CA ASN A 57 10.18 9.90 -2.03
C ASN A 57 10.64 10.65 -0.76
N ASN A 58 10.51 11.98 -0.77
CA ASN A 58 10.80 12.86 0.37
C ASN A 58 9.62 13.80 0.66
N LYS A 59 9.62 14.41 1.85
CA LYS A 59 8.50 15.25 2.31
C LYS A 59 8.23 16.46 1.42
N LYS A 60 9.29 17.10 0.90
CA LYS A 60 9.20 18.29 0.05
C LYS A 60 8.50 17.96 -1.27
N ASP A 61 8.97 16.92 -1.95
CA ASP A 61 8.46 16.51 -3.25
C ASP A 61 7.07 15.87 -3.16
N ILE A 62 6.78 15.15 -2.07
CA ILE A 62 5.41 14.68 -1.78
C ILE A 62 4.46 15.88 -1.62
N ASN A 63 4.85 16.94 -0.90
CA ASN A 63 4.00 18.13 -0.76
C ASN A 63 3.73 18.82 -2.10
N SER A 64 4.75 18.94 -2.95
CA SER A 64 4.60 19.43 -4.32
C SER A 64 3.65 18.55 -5.13
N LEU A 65 3.72 17.22 -4.96
CA LEU A 65 2.81 16.29 -5.59
C LEU A 65 1.36 16.47 -5.11
N ILE A 66 1.12 16.67 -3.80
CA ILE A 66 -0.21 17.00 -3.27
C ILE A 66 -0.77 18.26 -3.91
N ALA A 67 0.04 19.30 -4.12
CA ALA A 67 -0.40 20.53 -4.78
C ALA A 67 -0.86 20.26 -6.23
N ILE A 68 -0.14 19.38 -6.96
CA ILE A 68 -0.54 18.95 -8.31
C ILE A 68 -1.87 18.19 -8.29
N ILE A 69 -2.05 17.27 -7.34
CA ILE A 69 -3.28 16.47 -7.18
C ILE A 69 -4.48 17.39 -6.96
N LYS A 70 -4.34 18.39 -6.07
CA LYS A 70 -5.41 19.38 -5.80
C LYS A 70 -5.69 20.26 -7.02
N LYS A 71 -4.65 20.76 -7.70
CA LYS A 71 -4.80 21.60 -8.89
C LYS A 71 -5.51 20.88 -10.03
N LEU A 72 -5.30 19.58 -10.16
CA LEU A 72 -5.91 18.75 -11.21
C LEU A 72 -7.21 18.08 -10.78
N TYR A 73 -7.74 18.40 -9.59
CA TYR A 73 -8.98 17.83 -9.05
C TYR A 73 -9.02 16.29 -9.13
N VAL A 74 -7.90 15.65 -8.78
CA VAL A 74 -7.81 14.18 -8.77
C VAL A 74 -8.76 13.62 -7.72
N SER A 75 -9.69 12.77 -8.16
CA SER A 75 -10.76 12.21 -7.34
C SER A 75 -10.25 11.14 -6.36
N SER A 76 -9.32 10.29 -6.81
CA SER A 76 -8.74 9.24 -5.98
C SER A 76 -7.35 8.80 -6.47
N VAL A 77 -6.53 8.35 -5.53
CA VAL A 77 -5.16 7.88 -5.77
C VAL A 77 -5.06 6.40 -5.43
N ALA A 78 -4.52 5.58 -6.32
CA ALA A 78 -4.09 4.23 -6.02
C ALA A 78 -2.58 4.19 -5.83
N VAL A 79 -2.14 3.48 -4.80
CA VAL A 79 -0.73 3.33 -4.44
C VAL A 79 -0.40 1.85 -4.39
N GLU A 80 0.56 1.40 -5.19
CA GLU A 80 1.10 0.05 -5.08
C GLU A 80 2.19 0.02 -3.99
N SER A 81 2.02 -0.87 -3.01
CA SER A 81 2.93 -0.93 -1.87
C SER A 81 4.16 -1.79 -2.16
N THR A 82 5.28 -1.19 -2.55
CA THR A 82 6.58 -1.88 -2.48
C THR A 82 7.15 -1.73 -1.06
N ALA A 83 7.07 -2.79 -0.26
CA ALA A 83 7.55 -2.85 1.13
C ALA A 83 6.97 -1.72 2.02
N GLN A 84 7.79 -1.08 2.86
CA GLN A 84 7.37 -0.06 3.84
C GLN A 84 7.44 1.39 3.33
N TYR A 85 7.73 1.63 2.05
CA TYR A 85 8.06 2.99 1.58
C TYR A 85 6.84 3.86 1.26
N TYR A 86 5.66 3.24 1.14
CA TYR A 86 4.41 3.91 0.77
C TYR A 86 3.76 4.70 1.92
N PHE A 87 4.08 4.41 3.18
CA PHE A 87 3.43 5.06 4.34
C PHE A 87 3.58 6.58 4.34
N LYS A 88 4.74 7.11 3.94
CA LYS A 88 4.98 8.56 3.87
C LYS A 88 3.96 9.25 2.95
N LEU A 89 3.75 8.69 1.76
CA LEU A 89 2.81 9.20 0.78
C LEU A 89 1.36 9.02 1.26
N VAL A 90 1.00 7.82 1.72
CA VAL A 90 -0.37 7.50 2.14
C VAL A 90 -0.83 8.35 3.32
N PHE A 91 -0.01 8.51 4.37
CA PHE A 91 -0.38 9.38 5.49
C PHE A 91 -0.54 10.83 5.04
N ARG A 92 0.31 11.31 4.12
CA ARG A 92 0.20 12.68 3.62
C ARG A 92 -1.05 12.90 2.77
N LEU A 93 -1.48 11.90 2.00
CA LEU A 93 -2.74 11.92 1.25
C LEU A 93 -3.95 11.97 2.20
N ILE A 94 -3.93 11.13 3.25
CA ILE A 94 -4.98 11.10 4.28
C ILE A 94 -5.08 12.44 5.02
N GLU A 95 -3.95 12.99 5.49
CA GLU A 95 -3.88 14.33 6.12
C GLU A 95 -4.41 15.45 5.21
N SER A 96 -4.36 15.25 3.89
CA SER A 96 -4.79 16.23 2.89
C SER A 96 -6.22 16.01 2.41
N ASN A 97 -6.97 15.09 3.02
CA ASN A 97 -8.32 14.66 2.61
C ASN A 97 -8.41 14.16 1.16
N ILE A 98 -7.36 13.48 0.67
CA ILE A 98 -7.34 12.88 -0.67
C ILE A 98 -7.66 11.39 -0.55
N PRO A 99 -8.73 10.89 -1.21
CA PRO A 99 -9.09 9.48 -1.18
C PRO A 99 -7.97 8.59 -1.73
N VAL A 100 -7.48 7.66 -0.91
CA VAL A 100 -6.37 6.77 -1.26
C VAL A 100 -6.74 5.30 -1.12
N LEU A 101 -6.34 4.49 -2.10
CA LEU A 101 -6.44 3.03 -2.09
C LEU A 101 -5.04 2.44 -2.14
N VAL A 102 -4.69 1.60 -1.18
CA VAL A 102 -3.43 0.86 -1.19
C VAL A 102 -3.67 -0.51 -1.82
N ALA A 103 -3.04 -0.78 -2.97
CA ALA A 103 -3.14 -2.05 -3.67
C ALA A 103 -2.01 -2.99 -3.22
N ASN A 104 -2.34 -4.28 -3.10
CA ASN A 104 -1.34 -5.31 -2.82
C ASN A 104 -0.52 -5.55 -4.11
N PRO A 105 0.83 -5.48 -4.06
CA PRO A 105 1.69 -5.69 -5.23
C PRO A 105 1.54 -7.07 -5.89
N GLN A 106 0.89 -8.05 -5.23
CA GLN A 106 0.53 -9.31 -5.85
C GLN A 106 -0.57 -9.18 -6.93
N GLN A 107 -1.41 -8.14 -6.86
CA GLN A 107 -2.55 -7.92 -7.75
C GLN A 107 -2.17 -7.22 -9.07
N THR A 108 -1.01 -6.57 -9.07
CA THR A 108 -0.46 -5.73 -10.15
C THR A 108 0.67 -6.41 -10.89
N LYS A 109 1.03 -7.66 -10.52
CA LYS A 109 2.04 -8.47 -11.23
C LYS A 109 1.64 -8.65 -12.68
N SER A 110 2.26 -7.89 -13.58
CA SER A 110 2.15 -8.11 -15.02
C SER A 110 3.19 -9.13 -15.50
N THR A 111 2.75 -9.97 -16.42
CA THR A 111 3.50 -10.89 -17.29
C THR A 111 4.69 -10.20 -18.00
N GLN A 112 5.70 -10.99 -18.39
CA GLN A 112 6.99 -10.58 -19.01
C GLN A 112 6.86 -9.45 -20.06
N GLY A 113 7.71 -8.41 -19.93
CA GLY A 113 7.85 -7.27 -20.84
C GLY A 113 8.79 -6.19 -20.26
N LYS A 114 9.10 -5.13 -21.02
CA LYS A 114 9.96 -4.00 -20.57
C LYS A 114 9.28 -3.24 -19.41
N LYS A 115 9.66 -3.60 -18.18
CA LYS A 115 9.21 -2.98 -16.94
C LYS A 115 9.88 -1.61 -16.78
N THR A 116 9.09 -0.54 -16.70
CA THR A 116 9.58 0.78 -16.29
C THR A 116 8.60 1.37 -15.29
N ASP A 117 9.10 2.08 -14.28
CA ASP A 117 8.27 2.58 -13.16
C ASP A 117 7.12 3.49 -13.64
N LYS A 118 7.29 4.21 -14.77
CA LYS A 118 6.23 5.03 -15.37
C LYS A 118 5.10 4.17 -15.96
N ILE A 119 5.45 3.07 -16.63
CA ILE A 119 4.47 2.12 -17.18
C ILE A 119 3.70 1.44 -16.05
N ASP A 120 4.39 1.11 -14.96
CA ASP A 120 3.74 0.49 -13.79
C ASP A 120 2.78 1.48 -13.11
N ALA A 121 3.18 2.73 -12.89
CA ALA A 121 2.29 3.78 -12.41
C ALA A 121 1.04 3.97 -13.29
N ARG A 122 1.20 3.92 -14.62
CA ARG A 122 0.09 3.97 -15.58
C ARG A 122 -0.84 2.76 -15.44
N ARG A 123 -0.30 1.55 -15.30
CA ARG A 123 -1.09 0.32 -15.11
C ARG A 123 -1.91 0.39 -13.82
N ILE A 124 -1.32 0.87 -12.74
CA ILE A 124 -2.01 1.10 -11.45
C ILE A 124 -3.17 2.09 -11.65
N ALA A 125 -2.93 3.21 -12.34
CA ALA A 125 -3.95 4.23 -12.58
C ALA A 125 -5.14 3.67 -13.38
N ILE A 126 -4.87 2.87 -14.42
CA ILE A 126 -5.91 2.22 -15.25
C ILE A 126 -6.68 1.19 -14.41
N ALA A 127 -6.00 0.35 -13.63
CA ALA A 127 -6.64 -0.64 -12.78
C ALA A 127 -7.52 0.01 -11.70
N HIS A 128 -7.08 1.13 -11.12
CA HIS A 128 -7.86 1.91 -10.17
C HIS A 128 -9.10 2.54 -10.78
N ARG A 129 -8.94 3.15 -11.98
CA ARG A 129 -10.06 3.70 -12.74
C ARG A 129 -11.10 2.64 -13.02
N ASP A 130 -10.68 1.43 -13.41
CA ASP A 130 -11.61 0.37 -13.78
C ASP A 130 -12.17 -0.39 -12.55
N GLY A 131 -11.81 0.01 -11.32
CA GLY A 131 -12.30 -0.64 -10.09
C GLY A 131 -11.77 -2.06 -9.89
N ARG A 132 -10.60 -2.38 -10.45
CA ARG A 132 -10.00 -3.73 -10.45
C ARG A 132 -9.06 -3.98 -9.25
N LEU A 133 -8.72 -2.94 -8.51
CA LEU A 133 -7.82 -3.04 -7.35
C LEU A 133 -8.61 -3.33 -6.09
N LYS A 134 -8.21 -4.36 -5.32
CA LYS A 134 -8.80 -4.60 -4.01
C LYS A 134 -8.05 -3.77 -2.96
N PRO A 135 -8.75 -3.03 -2.10
CA PRO A 135 -8.11 -2.25 -1.07
C PRO A 135 -7.39 -3.14 -0.05
N SER A 136 -6.19 -2.74 0.33
CA SER A 136 -5.47 -3.29 1.48
C SER A 136 -5.81 -2.50 2.74
N VAL A 137 -5.74 -3.16 3.90
CA VAL A 137 -6.03 -2.52 5.20
C VAL A 137 -4.97 -1.47 5.51
N ILE A 138 -5.39 -0.21 5.62
CA ILE A 138 -4.54 0.89 6.09
C ILE A 138 -4.76 1.05 7.59
N THR A 139 -3.70 0.97 8.38
CA THR A 139 -3.76 1.23 9.82
C THR A 139 -3.45 2.69 10.15
N SER A 140 -3.96 3.18 11.28
CA SER A 140 -3.56 4.49 11.82
C SER A 140 -2.05 4.57 12.02
N LYS A 141 -1.52 5.79 12.02
CA LYS A 141 -0.08 6.05 12.20
C LYS A 141 0.47 5.47 13.51
N GLU A 142 -0.32 5.52 14.59
CA GLU A 142 0.03 4.97 15.90
C GLU A 142 0.13 3.44 15.88
N ILE A 143 -0.91 2.76 15.37
CA ILE A 143 -0.93 1.30 15.24
C ILE A 143 0.20 0.84 14.32
N PHE A 144 0.47 1.59 13.26
CA PHE A 144 1.57 1.30 12.37
C PHE A 144 2.93 1.40 13.08
N SER A 145 3.18 2.47 13.84
CA SER A 145 4.41 2.64 14.62
C SER A 145 4.62 1.50 15.61
N LEU A 146 3.56 1.09 16.32
CA LEU A 146 3.57 -0.05 17.24
C LEU A 146 3.92 -1.35 16.52
N ARG A 147 3.25 -1.66 15.41
CA ARG A 147 3.55 -2.85 14.60
C ARG A 147 5.00 -2.86 14.13
N LYS A 148 5.52 -1.71 13.67
CA LYS A 148 6.91 -1.59 13.24
C LYS A 148 7.90 -1.87 14.38
N ALA A 149 7.62 -1.34 15.58
CA ALA A 149 8.43 -1.62 16.77
C ALA A 149 8.41 -3.10 17.15
N MET A 150 7.24 -3.74 17.14
CA MET A 150 7.07 -5.17 17.41
C MET A 150 7.83 -6.03 16.39
N CYS A 151 7.69 -5.75 15.09
CA CYS A 151 8.42 -6.43 14.04
C CYS A 151 9.94 -6.26 14.21
N ASN A 152 10.40 -5.07 14.59
CA ASN A 152 11.82 -4.82 14.85
C ASN A 152 12.33 -5.66 16.02
N ARG A 153 11.59 -5.71 17.14
CA ARG A 153 11.92 -6.56 18.29
C ARG A 153 12.04 -8.03 17.87
N LEU A 154 11.07 -8.54 17.11
CA LEU A 154 11.09 -9.93 16.62
C LEU A 154 12.31 -10.21 15.73
N ASN A 155 12.68 -9.26 14.86
CA ASN A 155 13.88 -9.38 14.03
C ASN A 155 15.15 -9.43 14.88
N LEU A 156 15.27 -8.58 15.90
CA LEU A 156 16.42 -8.57 16.81
C LEU A 156 16.51 -9.86 17.63
N THR A 157 15.40 -10.40 18.13
CA THR A 157 15.39 -11.68 18.84
C THR A 157 15.81 -12.84 17.94
N ASN A 158 15.38 -12.83 16.68
CA ASN A 158 15.79 -13.83 15.69
C ASN A 158 17.28 -13.72 15.35
N GLN A 159 17.81 -12.50 15.21
CA GLN A 159 19.23 -12.26 15.00
C GLN A 159 20.08 -12.74 16.18
N ALA A 160 19.68 -12.41 17.41
CA ALA A 160 20.35 -12.89 18.62
C ALA A 160 20.39 -14.42 18.67
N THR A 161 19.29 -15.08 18.32
CA THR A 161 19.21 -16.56 18.25
C THR A 161 20.16 -17.12 17.20
N LYS A 162 20.22 -16.53 16.00
CA LYS A 162 21.15 -16.94 14.94
C LYS A 162 22.62 -16.76 15.35
N ILE A 163 22.95 -15.67 16.04
CA ILE A 163 24.30 -15.43 16.55
C ILE A 163 24.66 -16.49 17.60
N LYS A 164 23.77 -16.78 18.55
CA LYS A 164 23.98 -17.85 19.55
C LYS A 164 24.23 -19.21 18.89
N GLN A 165 23.43 -19.57 17.89
CA GLN A 165 23.62 -20.81 17.13
C GLN A 165 24.99 -20.85 16.43
N ARG A 166 25.39 -19.75 15.78
CA ARG A 166 26.70 -19.66 15.12
C ARG A 166 27.87 -19.76 16.10
N LEU A 167 27.76 -19.14 17.28
CA LEU A 167 28.77 -19.29 18.34
C LEU A 167 28.86 -20.72 18.85
N SER A 168 27.72 -21.38 19.07
CA SER A 168 27.69 -22.78 19.48
C SER A 168 28.37 -23.71 18.46
N GLN A 169 28.18 -23.44 17.16
CA GLN A 169 28.87 -24.18 16.10
C GLN A 169 30.39 -23.97 16.14
N ILE A 170 30.84 -22.72 16.33
CA ILE A 170 32.28 -22.39 16.43
C ILE A 170 32.91 -23.06 17.66
N PHE A 171 32.25 -23.01 18.82
CA PHE A 171 32.75 -23.69 20.03
C PHE A 171 32.85 -25.20 19.86
N HIS A 172 31.87 -25.80 19.18
CA HIS A 172 31.91 -27.24 18.88
C HIS A 172 33.08 -27.58 17.95
N GLN A 173 33.37 -26.76 16.93
CA GLN A 173 34.54 -26.96 16.04
C GLN A 173 35.90 -26.80 16.74
N LYS A 174 35.94 -26.10 17.89
CA LYS A 174 37.16 -25.81 18.64
C LYS A 174 37.29 -26.64 19.92
N ASP A 175 36.45 -27.66 20.10
CA ASP A 175 36.37 -28.52 21.30
C ASP A 175 36.22 -27.74 22.62
N PHE A 176 35.65 -26.54 22.57
CA PHE A 176 35.42 -25.70 23.74
C PHE A 176 34.14 -26.15 24.47
N LYS A 177 34.27 -26.72 25.68
CA LYS A 177 33.11 -27.13 26.49
C LYS A 177 32.40 -25.91 27.10
N HIS A 178 31.22 -25.59 26.60
CA HIS A 178 30.35 -24.57 27.19
C HIS A 178 29.55 -25.17 28.36
N LYS A 179 29.87 -24.79 29.61
CA LYS A 179 29.00 -25.08 30.77
C LYS A 179 27.75 -24.22 30.66
N LYS A 180 26.58 -24.84 30.45
CA LYS A 180 25.28 -24.16 30.59
C LYS A 180 25.04 -23.93 32.09
N ASN A 181 24.93 -22.67 32.50
CA ASN A 181 24.28 -22.28 33.77
C ASN A 181 22.76 -22.24 33.57
#